data_AF-A0A0F9C1C6-F1
#
_entry.id   AF-A0A0F9C1C6-F1
#
_cell.length_a   1.000
_cell.length_b   1.000
_cell.length_c   1.000
_cell.angle_alpha   90.00
_cell.angle_beta   90.00
_cell.angle_gamma   90.00
#
_symmetry.space_group_name_H-M   'P 1'
#
loop_
_entity.id
_entity.type
_entity.pdbx_description
1 polymer ?
#
loop_
_entity_poly.entity_id
_entity_poly.type
_entity_poly.pdbx_seq_one_letter_code
_entity_poly.pdbx_strand_id
1 'polypeptide(L)' 'MADIYQTAWAILKDRIARSRKQSIPRTELLTWQLQALEAAVDKFYFEGTNIVADPGAYRGEQKEA' A
#
# COMPACT_ATOMS: atom_id res chain seq x y z
N MET A 1 7.21 -12.87 3.46
CA MET A 1 6.29 -12.06 2.64
C MET A 1 5.61 -11.08 3.57
N ALA A 2 5.72 -9.78 3.32
CA ALA A 2 4.97 -8.79 4.11
C ALA A 2 3.48 -9.00 3.87
N ASP A 3 2.73 -9.24 4.94
CA ASP A 3 1.27 -9.41 4.86
C ASP A 3 0.63 -8.00 4.81
N ILE A 4 -0.17 -7.76 3.77
CA ILE A 4 -0.90 -6.50 3.55
C ILE A 4 -1.78 -6.19 4.77
N TYR A 5 -2.42 -7.20 5.36
CA TYR A 5 -3.28 -7.00 6.52
C TYR A 5 -2.48 -6.65 7.78
N GLN A 6 -1.30 -7.24 7.97
CA GLN A 6 -0.42 -6.85 9.09
C GLN A 6 0.11 -5.43 8.94
N THR A 7 0.45 -5.03 7.71
CA THR A 7 0.91 -3.67 7.40
C THR A 7 -0.20 -2.65 7.63
N ALA A 8 -1.41 -2.94 7.15
CA ALA A 8 -2.60 -2.12 7.38
C ALA A 8 -2.91 -1.99 8.88
N TRP A 9 -2.82 -3.09 9.62
CA TRP A 9 -3.02 -3.09 11.07
C TRP A 9 -1.99 -2.22 11.81
N ALA A 10 -0.72 -2.29 11.41
CA ALA A 10 0.33 -1.46 12.00
C ALA A 10 0.08 0.04 11.77
N ILE A 11 -0.29 0.42 10.55
CA ILE A 11 -0.64 1.80 10.18
C ILE A 11 -1.85 2.30 10.99
N LEU A 12 -2.90 1.48 11.08
CA LEU A 12 -4.09 1.83 11.85
C LEU A 12 -3.78 2.01 13.35
N LYS A 13 -2.97 1.11 13.91
CA LYS A 13 -2.57 1.16 15.33
C LYS A 13 -1.80 2.43 15.66
N ASP A 14 -0.84 2.82 14.81
CA ASP A 14 -0.08 4.08 14.99
C ASP A 14 -1.01 5.30 14.94
N ARG A 15 -1.97 5.31 13.99
CA ARG A 15 -2.95 6.39 13.89
C ARG A 15 -3.84 6.51 15.11
N ILE A 16 -4.34 5.39 15.64
CA ILE A 16 -5.15 5.37 16.86
C ILE A 16 -4.33 5.90 18.04
N ALA A 17 -3.08 5.46 18.19
CA ALA A 17 -2.20 5.92 19.26
C ALA A 17 -1.94 7.45 19.19
N ARG A 18 -1.81 8.01 17.98
CA ARG A 18 -1.61 9.45 17.77
C ARG A 18 -2.87 10.28 17.97
N SER A 19 -4.05 9.71 17.74
CA SER A 19 -5.30 10.45 17.75
C SER A 19 -5.65 11.07 19.11
N ARG A 20 -5.14 10.53 20.23
CA ARG A 20 -5.49 10.92 21.62
C ARG A 20 -7.01 10.91 21.93
N LYS A 21 -7.85 10.40 21.03
CA LYS A 21 -9.30 10.29 21.22
C LYS A 21 -9.59 9.14 22.18
N GLN A 22 -10.40 9.42 23.20
CA GLN A 22 -10.85 8.40 24.15
C GLN A 22 -11.88 7.45 23.53
N SER A 23 -12.65 7.93 22.55
CA SER A 23 -13.61 7.15 21.78
C SER A 23 -13.57 7.58 20.32
N ILE A 24 -13.67 6.61 19.41
CA ILE A 24 -13.66 6.83 17.97
C ILE A 24 -15.02 6.34 17.45
N PRO A 25 -15.81 7.20 16.80
CA PRO A 25 -17.09 6.79 16.23
C PRO A 25 -16.85 5.76 15.11
N ARG A 26 -17.79 4.83 14.95
CA ARG A 26 -17.67 3.71 14.00
C ARG A 26 -17.37 4.17 12.56
N THR A 27 -18.01 5.24 12.11
CA THR A 27 -17.81 5.81 10.78
C THR A 27 -16.37 6.28 10.58
N GLU A 28 -15.80 6.95 11.58
CA GLU A 28 -14.41 7.41 11.54
C GLU A 28 -13.42 6.24 11.60
N LEU A 29 -13.70 5.24 12.44
CA LEU A 29 -12.88 4.02 12.51
C LEU A 29 -12.84 3.28 11.18
N LEU A 30 -13.99 3.16 10.50
CA LEU A 30 -14.09 2.55 9.17
C LEU A 30 -13.27 3.33 8.13
N THR A 31 -13.38 4.66 8.13
CA THR A 31 -12.56 5.51 7.25
C THR A 31 -11.08 5.28 7.50
N TRP A 32 -10.64 5.19 8.75
CA TRP A 32 -9.23 4.95 9.08
C TRP A 32 -8.77 3.55 8.67
N GLN A 33 -9.62 2.54 8.80
CA GLN A 33 -9.34 1.18 8.33
C GLN A 33 -9.14 1.12 6.82
N LEU A 34 -10.01 1.78 6.04
CA LEU A 34 -9.89 1.85 4.59
C LEU A 34 -8.61 2.56 4.16
N GLN A 35 -8.32 3.72 4.77
CA GLN A 35 -7.10 4.48 4.48
C GLN A 35 -5.81 3.70 4.84
N ALA A 36 -5.84 2.92 5.92
CA ALA A 36 -4.71 2.08 6.31
C ALA A 36 -4.51 0.91 5.34
N LEU A 37 -5.59 0.36 4.79
CA LEU A 37 -5.55 -0.69 3.79
C LEU A 37 -5.01 -0.17 2.45
N GLU A 38 -5.49 0.99 1.99
CA GLU A 38 -4.97 1.66 0.80
C GLU A 38 -3.46 1.92 0.91
N ALA A 39 -3.00 2.46 2.04
CA ALA A 39 -1.58 2.70 2.26
C ALA A 39 -0.74 1.41 2.35
N ALA A 40 -1.30 0.31 2.86
CA ALA A 40 -0.63 -0.98 2.90
C ALA A 40 -0.52 -1.61 1.50
N VAL A 41 -1.58 -1.49 0.71
CA VAL A 41 -1.60 -1.85 -0.71
C VAL A 41 -0.55 -1.05 -1.47
N ASP A 42 -0.54 0.28 -1.33
CA ASP A 42 0.46 1.14 -1.96
C ASP A 42 1.88 0.68 -1.60
N LYS A 43 2.18 0.46 -0.31
CA LYS A 43 3.50 -0.05 0.09
C LYS A 43 3.84 -1.39 -0.55
N PHE A 44 2.89 -2.31 -0.63
CA PHE A 44 3.11 -3.61 -1.25
C PHE A 44 3.37 -3.51 -2.75
N TYR A 45 2.64 -2.65 -3.47
CA TYR A 45 2.83 -2.45 -4.91
C TYR A 45 4.06 -1.59 -5.25
N PHE A 46 4.38 -0.57 -4.44
CA PHE A 46 5.57 0.26 -4.61
C PHE A 46 6.86 -0.46 -4.19
N GLU A 47 6.83 -1.31 -3.15
CA GLU A 47 7.98 -2.15 -2.79
C GLU A 47 8.08 -3.40 -3.69
N GLY A 48 6.95 -3.87 -4.23
CA GLY A 48 6.88 -4.96 -5.22
C GLY A 48 7.30 -4.56 -6.64
N THR A 49 7.38 -3.28 -6.95
CA THR A 49 7.87 -2.74 -8.24
C THR A 49 9.37 -2.44 -8.26
N ASN A 50 10.11 -2.79 -7.20
CA ASN A 50 11.56 -3.00 -7.28
C ASN A 50 11.93 -4.35 -7.95
N ILE A 51 10.99 -5.01 -8.62
CA ILE A 51 11.33 -5.93 -9.71
C ILE A 51 11.68 -5.07 -10.92
N VAL A 52 12.97 -4.72 -11.00
CA VAL A 52 13.71 -4.30 -12.19
C VAL A 52 12.80 -3.90 -13.37
N ALA A 53 12.50 -2.60 -13.47
CA ALA A 53 12.21 -2.02 -14.77
C ALA A 53 13.50 -2.18 -15.60
N ASP A 54 13.65 -3.35 -16.25
CA ASP A 54 14.69 -3.57 -17.25
C ASP A 54 14.39 -2.61 -18.40
N PRO A 55 15.20 -1.56 -18.62
CA PRO A 55 15.00 -0.67 -19.75
C PRO A 55 15.30 -1.37 -21.09
N GLY A 56 15.77 -2.62 -21.07
CA GLY A 56 16.14 -3.41 -22.25
C GLY A 56 15.01 -4.19 -22.93
N ALA A 57 13.85 -4.38 -22.30
CA ALA A 57 12.82 -5.29 -22.80
C ALA A 57 11.90 -4.73 -23.92
N TYR A 58 12.08 -3.48 -24.36
CA TYR A 58 11.35 -2.88 -25.48
C TYR A 58 12.21 -2.71 -26.75
N ARG A 59 13.04 -3.71 -27.09
CA ARG A 59 13.72 -3.76 -28.40
C ARG A 59 13.35 -5.04 -29.16
N GLY A 60 12.05 -5.24 -29.36
CA GLY A 60 11.49 -6.26 -30.23
C GLY A 60 10.95 -5.66 -31.52
N GLU A 61 11.79 -5.69 -32.56
CA GLU A 61 11.43 -5.90 -33.97
C GLU A 61 10.33 -5.03 -34.62
N GLN A 62 10.73 -3.89 -35.20
CA GLN A 62 10.21 -3.51 -36.52
C GLN A 62 11.19 -4.03 -37.57
N LYS A 63 10.91 -5.24 -38.09
CA LYS A 63 11.44 -5.63 -39.40
C LYS A 63 10.49 -5.07 -40.44
N GLU A 64 10.94 -4.02 -41.11
CA GLU A 64 10.46 -3.61 -42.43
C GLU A 64 10.51 -4.82 -43.38
N ALA A 65 9.41 -5.08 -44.06
CA ALA A 65 9.31 -5.92 -45.25
C ALA A 65 8.31 -5.28 -46.21
#